data_AF-A0A972LV67-F1
#
_entry.id   AF-A0A972LV67-F1
#
_cell.length_a   1.000
_cell.length_b   1.000
_cell.length_c   1.000
_cell.angle_alpha   90.00
_cell.angle_beta   90.00
_cell.angle_gamma   90.00
#
_symmetry.space_group_name_H-M   'P 1'
#
loop_
_entity.id
_entity.type
_entity.pdbx_description
1 polymer ?
#
loop_
_entity_poly.entity_id
_entity_poly.type
_entity_poly.pdbx_seq_one_letter_code
_entity_poly.pdbx_strand_id
1 'polypeptide(L)'
;MSPPATLLDPRTAETLDKIEQDGEQRYRDLVIAMTEGKTPKPAELREALLGSSRTRDDLARHLAHARSQIDAAEDLQEAKAIQSQLPELQTASDDANEAVEKLREKHQKTLEPLLEAQHKTFRALEASRKEARQLEREAISVLSKGKSSTYTDRWKRLSTTTCKLAEKLRAAKLYEGKHTAERESAVADRDWWQSELDRAGEKEGLDNARENFGIRLDKATARIKTAERKIGEVRDLEEKHQEASGALKDFEADNFTDWKQMKFD
;
A
#
# COMPACT_ATOMS: atom_id res chain seq x y z
N MET A 1 -90.36 5.99 42.02
CA MET A 1 -90.75 5.57 40.65
C MET A 1 -89.50 5.62 39.79
N SER A 2 -88.91 4.47 39.49
CA SER A 2 -87.75 4.38 38.59
C SER A 2 -88.24 4.42 37.14
N PRO A 3 -87.60 5.18 36.23
CA PRO A 3 -87.96 5.13 34.82
C PRO A 3 -87.60 3.75 34.23
N PRO A 4 -88.37 3.26 33.24
CA PRO A 4 -88.19 1.93 32.67
C PRO A 4 -86.91 1.87 31.83
N ALA A 5 -86.15 0.78 31.98
CA ALA A 5 -84.99 0.48 31.15
C ALA A 5 -85.45 0.28 29.69
N THR A 6 -84.99 1.16 28.79
CA THR A 6 -85.24 1.05 27.36
C THR A 6 -84.41 -0.10 26.80
N LEU A 7 -85.06 -1.22 26.48
CA LEU A 7 -84.49 -2.30 25.68
C LEU A 7 -84.43 -1.83 24.22
N LEU A 8 -83.22 -1.75 23.66
CA LEU A 8 -82.97 -1.45 22.25
C LEU A 8 -83.62 -2.50 21.34
N ASP A 9 -84.26 -2.06 20.26
CA ASP A 9 -84.90 -2.91 19.25
C ASP A 9 -83.84 -3.76 18.53
N PRO A 10 -84.01 -5.08 18.35
CA PRO A 10 -83.07 -5.93 17.61
C PRO A 10 -82.74 -5.44 16.19
N ARG A 11 -83.66 -4.71 15.53
CA ARG A 11 -83.37 -4.06 14.23
C ARG A 11 -82.39 -2.90 14.34
N THR A 12 -82.40 -2.18 15.45
CA THR A 12 -81.41 -1.11 15.71
C THR A 12 -80.02 -1.67 16.01
N ALA A 13 -79.93 -2.85 16.64
CA ALA A 13 -78.66 -3.53 16.91
C ALA A 13 -77.96 -4.00 15.62
N GLU A 14 -78.69 -4.64 14.68
CA GLU A 14 -78.12 -5.06 13.39
C GLU A 14 -77.61 -3.90 12.52
N THR A 15 -78.27 -2.73 12.58
CA THR A 15 -77.78 -1.53 11.88
C THR A 15 -76.52 -0.96 12.50
N LEU A 16 -76.37 -1.01 13.82
CA LEU A 16 -75.18 -0.51 14.51
C LEU A 16 -73.96 -1.39 14.22
N ASP A 17 -74.13 -2.72 14.22
CA ASP A 17 -73.06 -3.66 13.88
C ASP A 17 -72.55 -3.47 12.44
N LYS A 18 -73.46 -3.20 11.49
CA LYS A 18 -73.07 -2.91 10.10
C LYS A 18 -72.33 -1.58 9.96
N ILE A 19 -72.77 -0.55 10.67
CA ILE A 19 -72.10 0.76 10.67
C ILE A 19 -70.67 0.62 11.24
N GLU A 20 -70.50 -0.16 12.31
CA GLU A 20 -69.20 -0.42 12.92
C GLU A 20 -68.29 -1.25 12.01
N GLN A 21 -68.81 -2.30 11.35
CA GLN A 21 -68.04 -3.07 10.37
C GLN A 21 -67.60 -2.23 9.16
N ASP A 22 -68.49 -1.43 8.60
CA ASP A 22 -68.19 -0.53 7.47
C ASP A 22 -67.16 0.53 7.88
N GLY A 23 -67.27 1.04 9.10
CA GLY A 23 -66.31 1.99 9.68
C GLY A 23 -64.92 1.38 9.91
N GLU A 24 -64.85 0.18 10.46
CA GLU A 24 -63.60 -0.56 10.65
C GLU A 24 -62.94 -0.92 9.32
N GLN A 25 -63.72 -1.27 8.29
CA GLN A 25 -63.18 -1.52 6.95
C GLN A 25 -62.60 -0.26 6.33
N ARG A 26 -63.32 0.87 6.38
CA ARG A 26 -62.81 2.17 5.90
C ARG A 26 -61.56 2.62 6.64
N TYR A 27 -61.50 2.36 7.95
CA TYR A 27 -60.32 2.65 8.76
C TYR A 27 -59.11 1.80 8.33
N ARG A 28 -59.30 0.52 8.01
CA ARG A 28 -58.24 -0.34 7.45
C ARG A 28 -57.76 0.14 6.09
N ASP A 29 -58.68 0.46 5.19
CA ASP A 29 -58.35 0.96 3.85
C ASP A 29 -57.59 2.28 3.91
N LEU A 30 -57.94 3.15 4.87
CA LEU A 30 -57.23 4.38 5.16
C LEU A 30 -55.79 4.14 5.64
N VAL A 31 -55.58 3.18 6.55
CA VAL A 31 -54.23 2.81 7.02
C VAL A 31 -53.38 2.30 5.87
N ILE A 32 -53.92 1.42 5.02
CA ILE A 32 -53.23 0.88 3.83
C ILE A 32 -52.83 2.02 2.88
N ALA A 33 -53.77 2.90 2.53
CA ALA A 33 -53.50 4.02 1.65
C ALA A 33 -52.40 4.95 2.19
N MET A 34 -52.41 5.22 3.49
CA MET A 34 -51.41 6.07 4.15
C MET A 34 -50.03 5.40 4.31
N THR A 35 -49.98 4.06 4.42
CA THR A 35 -48.71 3.31 4.38
C THR A 35 -48.12 3.24 2.97
N GLU A 36 -48.96 3.28 1.93
CA GLU A 36 -48.55 3.40 0.52
C GLU A 36 -48.16 4.84 0.12
N GLY A 37 -48.16 5.79 1.06
CA GLY A 37 -47.79 7.19 0.81
C GLY A 37 -48.91 8.07 0.24
N LYS A 38 -50.16 7.60 0.16
CA LYS A 38 -51.29 8.44 -0.24
C LYS A 38 -51.69 9.39 0.88
N THR A 39 -51.97 10.63 0.55
CA THR A 39 -52.46 11.64 1.51
C THR A 39 -53.98 11.71 1.45
N PRO A 40 -54.71 11.18 2.44
CA PRO A 40 -56.16 11.19 2.46
C PRO A 40 -56.71 12.60 2.68
N LYS A 41 -57.89 12.87 2.14
CA LYS A 41 -58.56 14.16 2.35
C LYS A 41 -59.09 14.26 3.79
N PRO A 42 -59.23 15.47 4.36
CA PRO A 42 -59.78 15.66 5.70
C PRO A 42 -61.18 15.07 5.90
N ALA A 43 -62.00 14.99 4.86
CA ALA A 43 -63.33 14.37 4.89
C ALA A 43 -63.25 12.85 5.04
N GLU A 44 -62.35 12.20 4.30
CA GLU A 44 -62.13 10.75 4.32
C GLU A 44 -61.59 10.29 5.70
N LEU A 45 -60.70 11.08 6.30
CA LEU A 45 -60.21 10.89 7.67
C LEU A 45 -61.33 10.96 8.70
N ARG A 46 -62.22 11.96 8.56
CA ARG A 46 -63.35 12.13 9.50
C ARG A 46 -64.36 11.01 9.37
N GLU A 47 -64.71 10.60 8.15
CA GLU A 47 -65.67 9.52 7.92
C GLU A 47 -65.16 8.16 8.43
N ALA A 48 -63.89 7.84 8.20
CA ALA A 48 -63.30 6.59 8.68
C ALA A 48 -63.19 6.52 10.22
N LEU A 49 -62.92 7.65 10.89
CA LEU A 49 -62.81 7.74 12.34
C LEU A 49 -64.16 7.88 13.06
N LEU A 50 -65.19 8.40 12.39
CA LEU A 50 -66.56 8.48 12.96
C LEU A 50 -67.30 7.15 12.86
N GLY A 51 -67.02 6.35 11.83
CA GLY A 51 -67.62 5.03 11.66
C GLY A 51 -66.93 3.93 12.46
N SER A 52 -65.64 4.09 12.79
CA SER A 52 -64.89 3.18 13.66
C SER A 52 -64.87 3.75 15.08
N SER A 53 -64.87 2.91 16.12
CA SER A 53 -64.74 3.37 17.52
C SER A 53 -63.32 3.87 17.86
N ARG A 54 -62.57 4.34 16.86
CA ARG A 54 -61.12 4.60 16.90
C ARG A 54 -60.83 6.09 16.96
N THR A 55 -59.78 6.43 17.69
CA THR A 55 -59.27 7.80 17.80
C THR A 55 -58.16 8.07 16.80
N ARG A 56 -57.82 9.36 16.64
CA ARG A 56 -56.65 9.78 15.86
C ARG A 56 -55.34 9.19 16.41
N ASP A 57 -55.26 8.97 17.72
CA ASP A 57 -54.07 8.38 18.36
C ASP A 57 -53.98 6.87 18.09
N ASP A 58 -55.11 6.18 17.92
CA ASP A 58 -55.14 4.79 17.43
C ASP A 58 -54.63 4.71 15.99
N LEU A 59 -55.03 5.65 15.13
CA LEU A 59 -54.56 5.75 13.75
C LEU A 59 -53.05 5.97 13.70
N ALA A 60 -52.52 6.90 14.50
CA ALA A 60 -51.09 7.16 14.57
C ALA A 60 -50.29 5.91 15.02
N ARG A 61 -50.79 5.18 16.03
CA ARG A 61 -50.17 3.93 16.49
C ARG A 61 -50.22 2.83 15.44
N HIS A 62 -51.34 2.66 14.75
CA HIS A 62 -51.47 1.68 13.67
C HIS A 62 -50.55 2.00 12.48
N LEU A 63 -50.43 3.27 12.10
CA LEU A 63 -49.50 3.69 11.04
C LEU A 63 -48.04 3.47 11.42
N ALA A 64 -47.67 3.79 12.66
CA ALA A 64 -46.31 3.52 13.16
C ALA A 64 -46.02 2.01 13.16
N HIS A 65 -46.97 1.19 13.59
CA HIS A 65 -46.82 -0.26 13.58
C HIS A 65 -46.73 -0.84 12.16
N ALA A 66 -47.61 -0.40 11.25
CA ALA A 66 -47.62 -0.87 9.87
C ALA A 66 -46.36 -0.45 9.11
N ARG A 67 -45.85 0.76 9.30
CA ARG A 67 -44.56 1.20 8.74
C ARG A 67 -43.40 0.37 9.27
N SER A 68 -43.34 0.14 10.58
CA SER A 68 -42.32 -0.72 11.17
C SER A 68 -42.35 -2.16 10.63
N GLN A 69 -43.53 -2.69 10.28
CA GLN A 69 -43.65 -4.00 9.64
C GLN A 69 -43.18 -4.00 8.18
N ILE A 70 -43.42 -2.91 7.44
CA ILE A 70 -42.92 -2.72 6.08
C ILE A 70 -41.39 -2.68 6.09
N ASP A 71 -40.80 -1.83 6.92
CA ASP A 71 -39.34 -1.70 7.06
C ASP A 71 -38.71 -3.07 7.41
N ALA A 72 -39.28 -3.80 8.38
CA ALA A 72 -38.80 -5.11 8.76
C ALA A 72 -38.94 -6.18 7.65
N ALA A 73 -39.95 -6.05 6.79
CA ALA A 73 -40.14 -6.95 5.65
C ALA A 73 -39.14 -6.66 4.52
N GLU A 74 -38.83 -5.38 4.29
CA GLU A 74 -37.80 -4.94 3.34
C GLU A 74 -36.40 -5.41 3.81
N ASP A 75 -36.05 -5.17 5.07
CA ASP A 75 -34.80 -5.64 5.67
C ASP A 75 -34.62 -7.17 5.53
N LEU A 76 -35.71 -7.93 5.72
CA LEU A 76 -35.70 -9.38 5.58
C LEU A 76 -35.53 -9.83 4.11
N GLN A 77 -36.08 -9.09 3.16
CA GLN A 77 -35.87 -9.35 1.73
C GLN A 77 -34.43 -9.07 1.32
N GLU A 78 -33.85 -7.96 1.78
CA GLU A 78 -32.44 -7.62 1.54
C GLU A 78 -31.52 -8.67 2.16
N ALA A 79 -31.76 -9.08 3.41
CA ALA A 79 -30.98 -10.11 4.09
C ALA A 79 -31.02 -11.45 3.32
N LYS A 80 -32.18 -11.85 2.78
CA LYS A 80 -32.31 -13.06 1.96
C LYS A 80 -31.58 -12.93 0.62
N ALA A 81 -31.63 -11.77 -0.01
CA ALA A 81 -30.90 -11.51 -1.26
C ALA A 81 -29.39 -11.62 -1.04
N ILE A 82 -28.87 -11.01 0.04
CA ILE A 82 -27.47 -11.12 0.45
C ILE A 82 -27.10 -12.59 0.74
N GLN A 83 -27.96 -13.30 1.49
CA GLN A 83 -27.71 -14.70 1.83
C GLN A 83 -27.70 -15.62 0.61
N SER A 84 -28.50 -15.33 -0.43
CA SER A 84 -28.47 -16.10 -1.68
C SER A 84 -27.21 -15.90 -2.51
N GLN A 85 -26.54 -14.75 -2.39
CA GLN A 85 -25.32 -14.42 -3.14
C GLN A 85 -24.03 -14.88 -2.43
N LEU A 86 -24.11 -15.13 -1.12
CA LEU A 86 -22.99 -15.56 -0.28
C LEU A 86 -22.30 -16.84 -0.77
N PRO A 87 -23.02 -17.91 -1.18
CA PRO A 87 -22.41 -19.13 -1.70
C PRO A 87 -21.63 -18.91 -3.00
N GLU A 88 -22.14 -18.05 -3.90
CA GLU A 88 -21.45 -17.72 -5.16
C GLU A 88 -20.16 -16.97 -4.90
N LEU A 89 -20.17 -16.01 -3.97
CA LEU A 89 -18.98 -15.28 -3.54
C LEU A 89 -17.96 -16.18 -2.85
N GLN A 90 -18.41 -17.13 -2.02
CA GLN A 90 -17.52 -18.12 -1.39
C GLN A 90 -16.86 -19.00 -2.46
N THR A 91 -17.63 -19.51 -3.41
CA THR A 91 -17.10 -20.34 -4.50
C THR A 91 -16.07 -19.57 -5.33
N ALA A 92 -16.38 -18.32 -5.71
CA ALA A 92 -15.45 -17.48 -6.47
C ALA A 92 -14.16 -17.17 -5.67
N SER A 93 -14.27 -16.99 -4.35
CA SER A 93 -13.11 -16.80 -3.46
C SER A 93 -12.24 -18.06 -3.38
N ASP A 94 -12.85 -19.24 -3.27
CA ASP A 94 -12.14 -20.51 -3.21
C ASP A 94 -11.42 -20.81 -4.54
N ASP A 95 -12.07 -20.59 -5.68
CA ASP A 95 -11.48 -20.72 -7.01
C ASP A 95 -10.29 -19.76 -7.21
N ALA A 96 -10.43 -18.52 -6.75
CA ALA A 96 -9.36 -17.52 -6.80
C ALA A 96 -8.16 -17.94 -5.93
N ASN A 97 -8.41 -18.47 -4.73
CA ASN A 97 -7.36 -18.98 -3.85
C ASN A 97 -6.63 -20.18 -4.48
N GLU A 98 -7.36 -21.12 -5.08
CA GLU A 98 -6.75 -22.26 -5.76
C GLU A 98 -5.88 -21.82 -6.96
N ALA A 99 -6.34 -20.82 -7.72
CA ALA A 99 -5.57 -20.24 -8.82
C ALA A 99 -4.27 -19.57 -8.34
N VAL A 100 -4.33 -18.85 -7.21
CA VAL A 100 -3.15 -18.24 -6.58
C VAL A 100 -2.15 -19.30 -6.12
N GLU A 101 -2.60 -20.39 -5.49
CA GLU A 101 -1.72 -21.48 -5.07
C GLU A 101 -1.07 -22.20 -6.26
N LYS A 102 -1.81 -22.46 -7.34
CA LYS A 102 -1.23 -23.00 -8.59
C LYS A 102 -0.14 -22.09 -9.17
N LEU A 103 -0.34 -20.77 -9.13
CA LEU A 103 0.68 -19.80 -9.55
C LEU A 103 1.89 -19.81 -8.63
N ARG A 104 1.70 -19.90 -7.31
CA ARG A 104 2.79 -20.02 -6.33
C ARG A 104 3.63 -21.25 -6.57
N GLU A 105 3.01 -22.42 -6.76
CA GLU A 105 3.72 -23.67 -7.08
C GLU A 105 4.51 -23.56 -8.39
N LYS A 106 3.91 -22.98 -9.43
CA LYS A 106 4.58 -22.76 -10.72
C LYS A 106 5.80 -21.85 -10.58
N HIS A 107 5.66 -20.75 -9.83
CA HIS A 107 6.78 -19.86 -9.52
C HIS A 107 7.86 -20.57 -8.72
N GLN A 108 7.50 -21.37 -7.73
CA GLN A 108 8.45 -22.14 -6.94
C GLN A 108 9.25 -23.11 -7.81
N LYS A 109 8.58 -23.91 -8.65
CA LYS A 109 9.22 -24.83 -9.61
C LYS A 109 10.16 -24.12 -10.60
N THR A 110 9.90 -22.84 -10.89
CA THR A 110 10.73 -22.04 -11.80
C THR A 110 11.93 -21.42 -11.07
N LEU A 111 11.72 -20.91 -9.86
CA LEU A 111 12.75 -20.15 -9.11
C LEU A 111 13.77 -21.06 -8.43
N GLU A 112 13.36 -22.21 -7.93
CA GLU A 112 14.23 -23.14 -7.20
C GLU A 112 15.48 -23.59 -8.02
N PRO A 113 15.35 -24.05 -9.27
CA PRO A 113 16.52 -24.40 -10.07
C PRO A 113 17.40 -23.19 -10.42
N LEU A 114 16.83 -22.00 -10.56
CA LEU A 114 17.59 -20.77 -10.80
C LEU A 114 18.43 -20.37 -9.58
N LEU A 115 17.86 -20.48 -8.37
CA LEU A 115 18.59 -20.28 -7.11
C LEU A 115 19.70 -21.31 -6.94
N GLU A 116 19.46 -22.57 -7.27
CA GLU A 116 20.48 -23.60 -7.19
C GLU A 116 21.64 -23.35 -8.18
N ALA A 117 21.32 -22.94 -9.40
CA ALA A 117 22.32 -22.55 -10.40
C ALA A 117 23.13 -21.31 -9.94
N GLN A 118 22.47 -20.33 -9.32
CA GLN A 118 23.14 -19.16 -8.74
C GLN A 118 24.10 -19.56 -7.60
N HIS A 119 23.68 -20.46 -6.71
CA HIS A 119 24.56 -20.96 -5.64
C HIS A 119 25.75 -21.75 -6.19
N LYS A 120 25.56 -22.58 -7.22
CA LYS A 120 26.65 -23.32 -7.87
C LYS A 120 27.67 -22.38 -8.52
N THR A 121 27.19 -21.39 -9.27
CA THR A 121 28.06 -20.40 -9.92
C THR A 121 28.82 -19.54 -8.90
N PHE A 122 28.16 -19.11 -7.82
CA PHE A 122 28.81 -18.38 -6.73
C PHE A 122 29.94 -19.19 -6.09
N ARG A 123 29.71 -20.47 -5.75
CA ARG A 123 30.76 -21.36 -5.20
C ARG A 123 31.92 -21.56 -6.16
N ALA A 124 31.64 -21.74 -7.46
CA ALA A 124 32.68 -21.85 -8.48
C ALA A 124 33.54 -20.58 -8.58
N LEU A 125 32.89 -19.40 -8.50
CA LEU A 125 33.57 -18.12 -8.53
C LEU A 125 34.43 -17.89 -7.27
N GLU A 126 33.97 -18.31 -6.10
CA GLU A 126 34.79 -18.30 -4.88
C GLU A 126 36.01 -19.21 -4.98
N ALA A 127 35.86 -20.41 -5.58
CA ALA A 127 36.97 -21.32 -5.80
C ALA A 127 38.02 -20.70 -6.74
N SER A 128 37.58 -20.16 -7.88
CA SER A 128 38.47 -19.46 -8.82
C SER A 128 39.17 -18.26 -8.17
N ARG A 129 38.48 -17.50 -7.32
CA ARG A 129 39.10 -16.39 -6.57
C ARG A 129 40.17 -16.87 -5.58
N LYS A 130 39.98 -18.04 -4.96
CA LYS A 130 40.99 -18.66 -4.08
C LYS A 130 42.22 -19.09 -4.89
N GLU A 131 42.01 -19.73 -6.04
CA GLU A 131 43.09 -20.12 -6.95
C GLU A 131 43.89 -18.91 -7.47
N ALA A 132 43.20 -17.85 -7.91
CA ALA A 132 43.86 -16.62 -8.37
C ALA A 132 44.73 -15.99 -7.27
N ARG A 133 44.24 -15.95 -6.02
CA ARG A 133 45.04 -15.48 -4.87
C ARG A 133 46.23 -16.38 -4.56
N GLN A 134 46.10 -17.69 -4.78
CA GLN A 134 47.20 -18.63 -4.58
C GLN A 134 48.29 -18.42 -5.64
N LEU A 135 47.91 -18.31 -6.92
CA LEU A 135 48.82 -17.99 -8.01
C LEU A 135 49.49 -16.63 -7.81
N GLU A 136 48.76 -15.63 -7.33
CA GLU A 136 49.32 -14.32 -6.99
C GLU A 136 50.42 -14.45 -5.90
N ARG A 137 50.17 -15.22 -4.84
CA ARG A 137 51.18 -15.47 -3.80
C ARG A 137 52.41 -16.20 -4.31
N GLU A 138 52.21 -17.17 -5.19
CA GLU A 138 53.31 -17.91 -5.83
C GLU A 138 54.14 -16.98 -6.72
N ALA A 139 53.49 -16.13 -7.53
CA ALA A 139 54.16 -15.12 -8.33
C ALA A 139 54.97 -14.13 -7.46
N ILE A 140 54.42 -13.64 -6.35
CA ILE A 140 55.15 -12.81 -5.38
C ILE A 140 56.36 -13.55 -4.83
N SER A 141 56.21 -14.82 -4.48
CA SER A 141 57.29 -15.65 -3.94
C SER A 141 58.43 -15.81 -4.96
N VAL A 142 58.10 -16.08 -6.21
CA VAL A 142 59.09 -16.16 -7.30
C VAL A 142 59.77 -14.81 -7.52
N LEU A 143 59.02 -13.72 -7.59
CA LEU A 143 59.56 -12.36 -7.72
C LEU A 143 60.42 -11.95 -6.52
N SER A 144 60.11 -12.43 -5.31
CA SER A 144 60.86 -12.16 -4.09
C SER A 144 62.23 -12.85 -4.03
N LYS A 145 62.42 -13.92 -4.80
CA LYS A 145 63.71 -14.61 -4.90
C LYS A 145 64.70 -13.89 -5.83
N GLY A 146 64.22 -12.95 -6.65
CA GLY A 146 65.03 -12.22 -7.64
C GLY A 146 65.24 -10.71 -7.39
N LYS A 147 64.55 -10.10 -6.41
CA LYS A 147 64.62 -8.65 -6.13
C LYS A 147 64.76 -8.37 -4.63
N SER A 148 65.28 -7.19 -4.27
CA SER A 148 65.49 -6.79 -2.86
C SER A 148 64.20 -6.83 -2.03
N SER A 149 64.31 -7.11 -0.73
CA SER A 149 63.16 -7.15 0.21
C SER A 149 62.26 -5.91 0.17
N THR A 150 62.82 -4.76 -0.21
CA THR A 150 62.12 -3.49 -0.41
C THR A 150 61.17 -3.49 -1.62
N TYR A 151 61.48 -4.22 -2.70
CA TYR A 151 60.60 -4.37 -3.86
C TYR A 151 59.34 -5.16 -3.51
N THR A 152 59.53 -6.30 -2.84
CA THR A 152 58.42 -7.18 -2.45
C THR A 152 57.47 -6.54 -1.47
N ASP A 153 57.99 -5.74 -0.54
CA ASP A 153 57.18 -5.04 0.43
C ASP A 153 56.39 -3.89 -0.20
N ARG A 154 56.98 -3.18 -1.17
CA ARG A 154 56.30 -2.10 -1.90
C ARG A 154 55.18 -2.66 -2.79
N TRP A 155 55.44 -3.72 -3.55
CA TRP A 155 54.43 -4.37 -4.38
C TRP A 155 53.27 -4.90 -3.53
N LYS A 156 53.56 -5.61 -2.41
CA LYS A 156 52.51 -6.13 -1.50
C LYS A 156 51.64 -5.01 -0.95
N ARG A 157 52.22 -3.87 -0.57
CA ARG A 157 51.45 -2.71 -0.07
C ARG A 157 50.56 -2.11 -1.15
N LEU A 158 51.06 -1.92 -2.38
CA LEU A 158 50.28 -1.37 -3.49
C LEU A 158 49.16 -2.32 -3.92
N SER A 159 49.44 -3.62 -4.09
CA SER A 159 48.42 -4.64 -4.40
C SER A 159 47.34 -4.70 -3.31
N THR A 160 47.73 -4.77 -2.04
CA THR A 160 46.77 -4.80 -0.91
C THR A 160 45.91 -3.55 -0.86
N THR A 161 46.49 -2.37 -1.09
CA THR A 161 45.78 -1.09 -1.06
C THR A 161 44.77 -1.00 -2.21
N THR A 162 45.19 -1.38 -3.42
CA THR A 162 44.33 -1.42 -4.61
C THR A 162 43.17 -2.39 -4.41
N CYS A 163 43.42 -3.60 -3.89
CA CYS A 163 42.38 -4.57 -3.60
C CYS A 163 41.36 -4.07 -2.57
N LYS A 164 41.82 -3.46 -1.46
CA LYS A 164 40.93 -2.90 -0.43
C LYS A 164 40.08 -1.75 -0.96
N LEU A 165 40.66 -0.88 -1.80
CA LEU A 165 39.91 0.21 -2.44
C LEU A 165 38.89 -0.35 -3.44
N ALA A 166 39.23 -1.38 -4.20
CA ALA A 166 38.30 -2.03 -5.13
C ALA A 166 37.09 -2.66 -4.41
N GLU A 167 37.31 -3.31 -3.26
CA GLU A 167 36.23 -3.88 -2.45
C GLU A 167 35.32 -2.78 -1.86
N LYS A 168 35.91 -1.71 -1.31
CA LYS A 168 35.15 -0.56 -0.80
C LYS A 168 34.36 0.12 -1.91
N LEU A 169 34.96 0.31 -3.08
CA LEU A 169 34.31 0.92 -4.22
C LEU A 169 33.14 0.07 -4.73
N ARG A 170 33.30 -1.25 -4.84
CA ARG A 170 32.18 -2.15 -5.20
C ARG A 170 31.01 -2.05 -4.22
N ALA A 171 31.31 -2.03 -2.92
CA ALA A 171 30.27 -1.86 -1.91
C ALA A 171 29.58 -0.50 -2.04
N ALA A 172 30.35 0.57 -2.24
CA ALA A 172 29.83 1.92 -2.38
C ALA A 172 28.95 2.09 -3.65
N LYS A 173 29.37 1.53 -4.79
CA LYS A 173 28.60 1.54 -6.04
C LYS A 173 27.25 0.83 -5.95
N LEU A 174 27.14 -0.19 -5.10
CA LEU A 174 25.87 -0.87 -4.86
C LEU A 174 24.80 0.10 -4.30
N TYR A 175 25.24 1.12 -3.56
CA TYR A 175 24.38 2.13 -2.94
C TYR A 175 24.34 3.46 -3.70
N GLU A 176 25.21 3.68 -4.68
CA GLU A 176 25.26 4.89 -5.50
C GLU A 176 23.94 5.16 -6.23
N GLY A 177 23.34 4.12 -6.82
CA GLY A 177 22.02 4.22 -7.46
C GLY A 177 20.92 4.63 -6.48
N LYS A 178 21.01 4.16 -5.22
CA LYS A 178 20.08 4.55 -4.15
C LYS A 178 20.26 6.02 -3.76
N HIS A 179 21.49 6.51 -3.66
CA HIS A 179 21.76 7.91 -3.35
C HIS A 179 21.34 8.85 -4.48
N THR A 180 21.49 8.41 -5.73
CA THR A 180 21.04 9.15 -6.91
C THR A 180 19.51 9.26 -6.93
N ALA A 181 18.79 8.15 -6.74
CA ALA A 181 17.33 8.15 -6.64
C ALA A 181 16.82 8.97 -5.44
N GLU A 182 17.51 8.89 -4.29
CA GLU A 182 17.20 9.69 -3.09
C GLU A 182 17.37 11.19 -3.36
N ARG A 183 18.41 11.58 -4.11
CA ARG A 183 18.62 12.96 -4.55
C ARG A 183 17.50 13.42 -5.48
N GLU A 184 17.17 12.65 -6.50
CA GLU A 184 16.12 13.00 -7.47
C GLU A 184 14.75 13.16 -6.80
N SER A 185 14.39 12.21 -5.91
CA SER A 185 13.18 12.32 -5.09
C SER A 185 13.18 13.57 -4.21
N ALA A 186 14.30 13.88 -3.55
CA ALA A 186 14.40 15.06 -2.70
C ALA A 186 14.37 16.38 -3.49
N VAL A 187 14.88 16.40 -4.73
CA VAL A 187 14.76 17.53 -5.66
C VAL A 187 13.31 17.74 -6.06
N ALA A 188 12.59 16.67 -6.42
CA ALA A 188 11.16 16.76 -6.74
C ALA A 188 10.34 17.26 -5.54
N ASP A 189 10.62 16.76 -4.32
CA ASP A 189 10.01 17.23 -3.08
C ASP A 189 10.27 18.73 -2.88
N ARG A 190 11.53 19.17 -3.02
CA ARG A 190 11.91 20.58 -2.87
C ARG A 190 11.15 21.46 -3.86
N ASP A 191 11.15 21.10 -5.13
CA ASP A 191 10.52 21.89 -6.19
C ASP A 191 9.00 21.99 -5.97
N TRP A 192 8.38 20.92 -5.49
CA TRP A 192 6.97 20.92 -5.13
C TRP A 192 6.69 21.83 -3.93
N TRP A 193 7.45 21.71 -2.83
CA TRP A 193 7.27 22.58 -1.66
C TRP A 193 7.57 24.05 -1.96
N GLN A 194 8.51 24.34 -2.85
CA GLN A 194 8.78 25.70 -3.31
C GLN A 194 7.56 26.26 -4.06
N SER A 195 6.98 25.46 -4.97
CA SER A 195 5.77 25.86 -5.70
C SER A 195 4.58 26.13 -4.77
N GLU A 196 4.39 25.33 -3.73
CA GLU A 196 3.35 25.55 -2.73
C GLU A 196 3.61 26.78 -1.85
N LEU A 197 4.88 27.05 -1.52
CA LEU A 197 5.27 28.24 -0.77
C LEU A 197 5.03 29.52 -1.60
N ASP A 198 5.36 29.49 -2.89
CA ASP A 198 5.10 30.60 -3.82
C ASP A 198 3.60 30.87 -3.94
N ARG A 199 2.77 29.82 -4.12
CA ARG A 199 1.29 29.93 -4.17
C ARG A 199 0.68 30.45 -2.86
N ALA A 200 1.21 30.02 -1.73
CA ALA A 200 0.76 30.51 -0.43
C ALA A 200 1.13 31.98 -0.24
N GLY A 201 2.23 32.45 -0.85
CA GLY A 201 2.68 33.85 -0.89
C GLY A 201 1.65 34.83 -1.46
N GLU A 202 0.78 34.36 -2.36
CA GLU A 202 -0.20 35.18 -3.07
C GLU A 202 -1.52 35.39 -2.29
N LYS A 203 -1.74 34.66 -1.19
CA LYS A 203 -3.01 34.70 -0.43
C LYS A 203 -2.80 35.15 1.01
N GLU A 204 -3.64 36.08 1.48
CA GLU A 204 -3.71 36.51 2.88
C GLU A 204 -4.26 35.40 3.79
N GLY A 205 -3.77 35.32 5.03
CA GLY A 205 -4.26 34.38 6.06
C GLY A 205 -3.63 32.97 6.06
N LEU A 206 -2.55 32.75 5.29
CA LEU A 206 -1.87 31.44 5.17
C LEU A 206 -0.50 31.37 5.87
N ASP A 207 -0.22 32.23 6.85
CA ASP A 207 1.11 32.32 7.48
C ASP A 207 1.57 30.98 8.11
N ASN A 208 0.67 30.27 8.80
CA ASN A 208 0.96 28.95 9.35
C ASN A 208 1.26 27.89 8.26
N ALA A 209 0.63 28.02 7.08
CA ALA A 209 0.91 27.11 5.96
C ALA A 209 2.28 27.42 5.34
N ARG A 210 2.62 28.71 5.18
CA ARG A 210 3.92 29.16 4.69
C ARG A 210 5.07 28.69 5.58
N GLU A 211 4.92 28.83 6.90
CA GLU A 211 5.91 28.35 7.86
C GLU A 211 6.12 26.82 7.72
N ASN A 212 5.02 26.06 7.65
CA ASN A 212 5.08 24.62 7.46
C ASN A 212 5.74 24.22 6.14
N PHE A 213 5.45 24.92 5.04
CA PHE A 213 6.09 24.68 3.74
C PHE A 213 7.58 24.99 3.79
N GLY A 214 7.98 26.09 4.45
CA GLY A 214 9.39 26.45 4.65
C GLY A 214 10.18 25.35 5.39
N ILE A 215 9.62 24.82 6.48
CA ILE A 215 10.24 23.71 7.23
C ILE A 215 10.41 22.47 6.33
N ARG A 216 9.44 22.17 5.47
CA ARG A 216 9.51 21.01 4.57
C ARG A 216 10.51 21.22 3.43
N LEU A 217 10.61 22.44 2.90
CA LEU A 217 11.60 22.85 1.93
C LEU A 217 13.03 22.71 2.47
N ASP A 218 13.26 23.16 3.71
CA ASP A 218 14.55 23.03 4.39
C ASP A 218 14.95 21.55 4.57
N LYS A 219 13.98 20.72 4.96
CA LYS A 219 14.18 19.26 5.08
C LYS A 219 14.53 18.62 3.74
N ALA A 220 13.84 18.97 2.66
CA ALA A 220 14.14 18.48 1.32
C ALA A 220 15.55 18.92 0.89
N THR A 221 15.92 20.17 1.13
CA THR A 221 17.25 20.71 0.84
C THR A 221 18.37 19.99 1.63
N ALA A 222 18.14 19.69 2.90
CA ALA A 222 19.08 18.92 3.71
C ALA A 222 19.26 17.47 3.20
N ARG A 223 18.18 16.84 2.72
CA ARG A 223 18.22 15.51 2.09
C ARG A 223 19.05 15.54 0.81
N ILE A 224 18.88 16.55 -0.05
CA ILE A 224 19.69 16.75 -1.26
C ILE A 224 21.17 16.84 -0.91
N LYS A 225 21.55 17.74 0.02
CA LYS A 225 22.96 17.89 0.46
C LYS A 225 23.56 16.59 0.98
N THR A 226 22.77 15.82 1.73
CA THR A 226 23.21 14.53 2.27
C THR A 226 23.45 13.50 1.16
N ALA A 227 22.55 13.43 0.18
CA ALA A 227 22.69 12.52 -0.96
C ALA A 227 23.88 12.92 -1.84
N GLU A 228 24.06 14.21 -2.11
CA GLU A 228 25.20 14.74 -2.87
C GLU A 228 26.54 14.46 -2.20
N ARG A 229 26.63 14.61 -0.87
CA ARG A 229 27.82 14.24 -0.11
C ARG A 229 28.17 12.76 -0.30
N LYS A 230 27.18 11.86 -0.20
CA LYS A 230 27.41 10.42 -0.35
C LYS A 230 27.81 10.05 -1.78
N ILE A 231 27.24 10.70 -2.79
CA ILE A 231 27.66 10.54 -4.19
C ILE A 231 29.11 11.02 -4.36
N GLY A 232 29.47 12.16 -3.76
CA GLY A 232 30.85 12.65 -3.72
C GLY A 232 31.82 11.66 -3.09
N GLU A 233 31.46 11.04 -1.96
CA GLU A 233 32.28 10.01 -1.30
C GLU A 233 32.54 8.78 -2.19
N VAL A 234 31.56 8.38 -3.02
CA VAL A 234 31.75 7.31 -4.01
C VAL A 234 32.77 7.75 -5.06
N ARG A 235 32.66 8.98 -5.57
CA ARG A 235 33.56 9.54 -6.58
C ARG A 235 35.00 9.66 -6.06
N ASP A 236 35.18 10.13 -4.83
CA ASP A 236 36.50 10.22 -4.19
C ASP A 236 37.14 8.82 -4.03
N LEU A 237 36.32 7.79 -3.76
CA LEU A 237 36.80 6.40 -3.72
C LEU A 237 37.19 5.87 -5.10
N GLU A 238 36.48 6.27 -6.16
CA GLU A 238 36.85 5.95 -7.54
C GLU A 238 38.19 6.54 -7.91
N GLU A 239 38.40 7.83 -7.64
CA GLU A 239 39.65 8.53 -7.93
C GLU A 239 40.83 7.88 -7.19
N LYS A 240 40.70 7.64 -5.88
CA LYS A 240 41.72 6.93 -5.09
C LYS A 240 42.02 5.53 -5.61
N HIS A 241 40.99 4.79 -6.07
CA HIS A 241 41.19 3.48 -6.67
C HIS A 241 41.92 3.58 -8.01
N GLN A 242 41.59 4.57 -8.85
CA GLN A 242 42.27 4.80 -10.13
C GLN A 242 43.73 5.17 -9.92
N GLU A 243 44.04 6.07 -8.98
CA GLU A 243 45.40 6.43 -8.61
C GLU A 243 46.21 5.23 -8.12
N ALA A 244 45.65 4.44 -7.18
CA ALA A 244 46.31 3.25 -6.65
C ALA A 244 46.53 2.18 -7.73
N SER A 245 45.55 1.98 -8.61
CA SER A 245 45.66 1.04 -9.73
C SER A 245 46.68 1.50 -10.78
N GLY A 246 46.74 2.80 -11.06
CA GLY A 246 47.76 3.40 -11.93
C GLY A 246 49.15 3.21 -11.36
N ALA A 247 49.36 3.58 -10.10
CA ALA A 247 50.64 3.41 -9.41
C ALA A 247 51.10 1.94 -9.36
N LEU A 248 50.18 0.98 -9.22
CA LEU A 248 50.50 -0.45 -9.30
C LEU A 248 50.93 -0.85 -10.72
N LYS A 249 50.19 -0.40 -11.74
CA LYS A 249 50.53 -0.68 -13.15
C LYS A 249 51.87 -0.08 -13.55
N ASP A 250 52.15 1.16 -13.17
CA ASP A 250 53.41 1.83 -13.46
C ASP A 250 54.56 1.11 -12.74
N PHE A 251 54.36 0.77 -11.46
CA PHE A 251 55.32 -0.02 -10.70
C PHE A 251 55.58 -1.39 -11.34
N GLU A 252 54.57 -2.07 -11.86
CA GLU A 252 54.73 -3.33 -12.61
C GLU A 252 55.45 -3.09 -13.94
N ALA A 253 55.05 -2.09 -14.72
CA ALA A 253 55.63 -1.77 -16.01
C ALA A 253 57.13 -1.48 -15.92
N ASP A 254 57.55 -0.62 -14.99
CA ASP A 254 58.96 -0.26 -14.74
C ASP A 254 59.81 -1.49 -14.33
N ASN A 255 59.18 -2.47 -13.67
CA ASN A 255 59.89 -3.60 -13.09
C ASN A 255 59.86 -4.86 -13.96
N PHE A 256 58.92 -4.96 -14.91
CA PHE A 256 58.82 -6.03 -15.89
C PHE A 256 59.48 -5.65 -17.24
N THR A 257 59.71 -4.37 -17.54
CA THR A 257 60.50 -3.94 -18.72
C THR A 257 61.95 -4.38 -18.61
N ASP A 258 62.57 -4.28 -17.42
CA ASP A 258 63.93 -4.79 -17.14
C ASP A 258 64.03 -6.31 -17.37
N TRP A 259 62.97 -7.05 -17.08
CA TRP A 259 62.98 -8.52 -17.20
C TRP A 259 62.90 -9.00 -18.65
N LYS A 260 62.24 -8.24 -19.54
CA LYS A 260 62.25 -8.52 -20.99
C LYS A 260 63.60 -8.24 -21.66
N GLN A 261 64.47 -7.43 -21.03
CA GLN A 261 65.81 -7.14 -21.52
C GLN A 261 66.88 -8.09 -20.97
N MET A 262 66.59 -8.84 -19.92
CA MET A 262 67.44 -9.95 -19.48
C MET A 262 67.38 -11.07 -20.53
N LYS A 263 68.42 -11.15 -21.38
CA LYS A 263 68.67 -12.35 -22.18
C LYS A 263 68.91 -13.50 -21.21
N PHE A 264 68.07 -14.52 -21.27
CA PHE A 264 68.37 -15.81 -20.68
C PHE A 264 69.36 -16.50 -21.61
N ASP A 265 70.65 -16.39 -21.30
CA ASP A 265 71.71 -17.24 -21.87
C ASP A 265 71.61 -18.66 -21.30
#